data_AF-A0A1V3WQN1-F1
#
_entry.id   AF-A0A1V3WQN1-F1
#
_cell.length_a   1.000
_cell.length_b   1.000
_cell.length_c   1.000
_cell.angle_alpha   90.00
_cell.angle_beta   90.00
_cell.angle_gamma   90.00
#
_symmetry.space_group_name_H-M   'P 1'
#
loop_
_entity.id
_entity.type
_entity.pdbx_description
1 polymer ?
#
loop_
_entity_poly.entity_id
_entity_poly.type
_entity_poly.pdbx_seq_one_letter_code
_entity_poly.pdbx_strand_id
1 'polypeptide(L)'
;MTGDQVARIPSGRLRQLGPVNWVLAKLGARAVRAPEMHLFTTLGYRQSLFWAWLIYGGRLLRGRLPRIDTELVILRVAHLRSCEYELQHHRRMARAAGLDAQTQATIFAWPDVPGATGPGRYSARGSRRC
;
A
#
# COMPACT_ATOMS: atom_id res chain seq x y z
N MET A 1 1.09 9.68 -32.21
CA MET A 1 1.59 8.81 -31.12
C MET A 1 0.39 8.13 -30.48
N THR A 2 -0.01 6.98 -31.03
CA THR A 2 -1.03 6.10 -30.45
C THR A 2 -0.45 5.56 -29.13
N GLY A 3 -0.95 6.05 -28.00
CA GLY A 3 -0.51 5.57 -26.69
C GLY A 3 -0.81 4.09 -26.57
N ASP A 4 0.21 3.31 -26.21
CA ASP A 4 0.06 1.90 -25.85
C ASP A 4 -1.08 1.76 -24.85
N GLN A 5 -2.18 1.12 -25.29
CA GLN A 5 -3.23 0.67 -24.39
C GLN A 5 -2.58 -0.39 -23.50
N VAL A 6 -2.15 0.01 -22.29
CA VAL A 6 -1.66 -0.92 -21.27
C VAL A 6 -2.70 -2.03 -21.14
N ALA A 7 -2.33 -3.25 -21.53
CA ALA A 7 -3.23 -4.40 -21.49
C ALA A 7 -3.72 -4.60 -20.05
N ARG A 8 -4.95 -4.17 -19.77
CA ARG A 8 -5.56 -4.31 -18.45
C ARG A 8 -6.18 -5.70 -18.34
N ILE A 9 -5.74 -6.45 -17.34
CA ILE A 9 -6.38 -7.71 -16.99
C ILE A 9 -7.81 -7.37 -16.53
N PRO A 10 -8.86 -7.97 -17.14
CA PRO A 10 -10.22 -7.72 -16.72
C PRO A 10 -10.40 -8.17 -15.27
N SER A 11 -11.25 -7.48 -14.51
CA SER A 11 -11.58 -7.92 -13.16
C SER A 11 -12.28 -9.28 -13.17
N GLY A 12 -11.79 -10.22 -12.36
CA GLY A 12 -12.41 -11.54 -12.20
C GLY A 12 -13.84 -11.43 -11.68
N ARG A 13 -14.77 -12.21 -12.26
CA ARG A 13 -16.15 -12.35 -11.75
C ARG A 13 -16.27 -13.58 -10.86
N LEU A 14 -17.44 -13.81 -10.29
CA LEU A 14 -17.71 -14.91 -9.34
C LEU A 14 -17.22 -16.28 -9.86
N ARG A 15 -17.44 -16.59 -11.15
CA ARG A 15 -17.04 -17.86 -11.76
C ARG A 15 -15.52 -18.04 -11.85
N GLN A 16 -14.77 -16.95 -12.02
CA GLN A 16 -13.31 -16.98 -12.13
C GLN A 16 -12.63 -16.99 -10.75
N LEU A 17 -13.21 -16.27 -9.78
CA LEU A 17 -12.67 -16.15 -8.43
C LEU A 17 -13.01 -17.34 -7.54
N GLY A 18 -14.15 -17.99 -7.79
CA GLY A 18 -14.82 -18.82 -6.80
C GLY A 18 -15.52 -17.98 -5.74
N PRO A 19 -16.51 -18.55 -5.02
CA PRO A 19 -17.36 -17.80 -4.10
C PRO A 19 -16.58 -17.15 -2.95
N VAL A 20 -15.60 -17.86 -2.37
CA VAL A 20 -14.82 -17.36 -1.22
C VAL A 20 -13.99 -16.15 -1.59
N ASN A 21 -13.17 -16.23 -2.65
CA ASN A 21 -12.30 -15.13 -3.07
C ASN A 21 -13.13 -13.93 -3.56
N TRP A 22 -14.28 -14.18 -4.20
CA TRP A 22 -15.19 -13.11 -4.60
C TRP A 22 -15.75 -12.34 -3.41
N VAL A 23 -16.19 -13.04 -2.35
CA VAL A 23 -16.64 -12.40 -1.11
C VAL A 23 -15.49 -11.60 -0.47
N LEU A 24 -14.29 -12.18 -0.39
CA LEU A 24 -13.11 -11.48 0.14
C LEU A 24 -12.75 -10.23 -0.66
N ALA A 25 -12.82 -10.28 -1.99
CA ALA A 25 -12.59 -9.12 -2.85
C ALA A 25 -13.63 -8.01 -2.60
N LYS A 26 -14.91 -8.37 -2.41
CA LYS A 26 -15.97 -7.42 -2.06
C LYS A 26 -15.78 -6.81 -0.67
N LEU A 27 -15.38 -7.60 0.32
CA LEU A 27 -15.08 -7.12 1.66
C LEU A 27 -13.85 -6.20 1.66
N GLY A 28 -12.79 -6.57 0.94
CA GLY A 28 -11.59 -5.74 0.78
C GLY A 28 -11.91 -4.39 0.14
N ALA A 29 -12.68 -4.38 -0.95
CA ALA A 29 -13.11 -3.14 -1.62
C ALA A 29 -13.87 -2.20 -0.66
N ARG A 30 -14.80 -2.76 0.14
CA ARG A 30 -15.53 -2.00 1.16
C ARG A 30 -14.62 -1.43 2.25
N ALA A 31 -13.64 -2.21 2.74
CA ALA A 31 -12.72 -1.77 3.78
C ALA A 31 -11.91 -0.54 3.35
N VAL A 32 -11.43 -0.54 2.11
CA VAL A 32 -10.69 0.61 1.54
C VAL A 32 -11.59 1.70 0.95
N ARG A 33 -12.91 1.51 0.96
CA ARG A 33 -13.91 2.38 0.30
C ARG A 33 -13.62 2.63 -1.19
N ALA A 34 -13.29 1.55 -1.89
CA ALA A 34 -13.15 1.53 -3.34
C ALA A 34 -14.33 0.77 -3.98
N PRO A 35 -14.69 1.07 -5.24
CA PRO A 35 -15.71 0.30 -5.97
C PRO A 35 -15.28 -1.15 -6.18
N GLU A 36 -13.97 -1.39 -6.32
CA GLU A 36 -13.40 -2.71 -6.54
C GLU A 36 -11.96 -2.79 -6.00
N MET A 37 -11.60 -3.98 -5.49
CA MET A 37 -10.22 -4.31 -5.11
C MET A 37 -9.54 -5.04 -6.28
N HIS A 38 -9.05 -4.29 -7.27
CA HIS A 38 -8.48 -4.86 -8.49
C HIS A 38 -7.33 -5.84 -8.23
N LEU A 39 -6.49 -5.59 -7.23
CA LEU A 39 -5.42 -6.53 -6.86
C LEU A 39 -5.99 -7.91 -6.47
N PHE A 40 -7.09 -7.95 -5.73
CA PHE A 40 -7.70 -9.21 -5.29
C PHE A 40 -8.37 -9.92 -6.46
N THR A 41 -9.05 -9.17 -7.33
CA THR A 41 -9.73 -9.76 -8.49
C THR A 41 -8.76 -10.23 -9.57
N THR A 42 -7.59 -9.60 -9.70
CA THR A 42 -6.50 -10.06 -10.58
C THR A 42 -5.78 -11.29 -10.01
N LEU A 43 -5.35 -11.26 -8.75
CA LEU A 43 -4.66 -12.42 -8.14
C LEU A 43 -5.57 -13.64 -8.02
N GLY A 44 -6.87 -13.40 -7.81
CA GLY A 44 -7.86 -14.44 -7.63
C GLY A 44 -8.16 -15.29 -8.87
N TYR A 45 -7.66 -14.91 -10.07
CA TYR A 45 -7.62 -15.82 -11.24
C TYR A 45 -6.79 -17.09 -10.96
N ARG A 46 -5.83 -17.02 -10.03
CA ARG A 46 -5.05 -18.16 -9.55
C ARG A 46 -5.22 -18.25 -8.04
N GLN A 47 -6.16 -19.08 -7.58
CA GLN A 47 -6.59 -19.10 -6.18
C GLN A 47 -5.45 -19.36 -5.19
N SER A 48 -4.52 -20.27 -5.50
CA SER A 48 -3.35 -20.53 -4.65
C SER A 48 -2.46 -19.30 -4.48
N LEU A 49 -2.26 -18.54 -5.56
CA LEU A 49 -1.51 -17.28 -5.53
C LEU A 49 -2.21 -16.23 -4.68
N PHE A 50 -3.53 -16.10 -4.82
CA PHE A 50 -4.32 -15.19 -4.00
C PHE A 50 -4.16 -15.47 -2.50
N TRP A 51 -4.25 -16.73 -2.09
CA TRP A 51 -4.08 -17.11 -0.68
C TRP A 51 -2.66 -16.90 -0.16
N ALA A 52 -1.64 -17.30 -0.93
CA ALA A 52 -0.26 -17.05 -0.58
C ALA A 52 0.02 -15.55 -0.39
N TRP A 53 -0.48 -14.73 -1.30
CA TRP A 53 -0.37 -13.28 -1.24
C TRP A 53 -1.14 -12.69 -0.03
N LEU A 54 -2.36 -13.15 0.24
CA LEU A 54 -3.17 -12.64 1.34
C LEU A 54 -2.51 -12.92 2.71
N ILE A 55 -1.95 -14.12 2.88
CA ILE A 55 -1.20 -14.49 4.09
C ILE A 55 0.05 -13.61 4.22
N TYR A 56 0.81 -13.46 3.13
CA TYR A 56 2.02 -12.64 3.12
C TYR A 56 1.72 -11.17 3.45
N GLY A 57 0.79 -10.54 2.72
CA GLY A 57 0.38 -9.16 2.93
C GLY A 57 -0.23 -8.92 4.31
N GLY A 58 -1.05 -9.86 4.80
CA GLY A 58 -1.61 -9.80 6.15
C GLY A 58 -0.53 -9.80 7.24
N ARG A 59 0.51 -10.63 7.09
CA ARG A 59 1.66 -10.65 8.02
C ARG A 59 2.52 -9.39 7.91
N LEU A 60 2.66 -8.82 6.72
CA LEU A 60 3.39 -7.57 6.53
C LEU A 60 2.68 -6.39 7.22
N LEU A 61 1.35 -6.29 7.06
CA LEU A 61 0.56 -5.17 7.56
C LEU A 61 0.21 -5.24 9.06
N ARG A 62 0.29 -6.44 9.66
CA ARG A 62 0.01 -6.68 11.09
C ARG A 62 1.22 -7.29 11.81
N GLY A 63 2.41 -6.96 11.34
CA GLY A 63 3.66 -7.42 11.91
C GLY A 63 4.01 -6.74 13.24
N ARG A 64 5.30 -6.77 13.60
CA ARG A 64 5.82 -6.15 14.83
C ARG A 64 5.93 -4.62 14.76
N LEU A 65 5.88 -4.05 13.55
CA LEU A 65 6.01 -2.61 13.35
C LEU A 65 4.68 -1.93 13.74
N PRO A 66 4.71 -0.84 14.54
CA PRO A 66 3.51 -0.07 14.83
C PRO A 66 2.77 0.35 13.56
N ARG A 67 1.45 0.50 13.66
CA ARG A 67 0.60 0.82 12.51
C ARG A 67 1.01 2.13 11.83
N ILE A 68 1.33 3.15 12.62
CA ILE A 68 1.78 4.46 12.13
C ILE A 68 3.06 4.35 11.31
N ASP A 69 4.05 3.59 11.78
CA ASP A 69 5.33 3.38 11.10
C ASP A 69 5.16 2.55 9.83
N THR A 70 4.28 1.54 9.88
CA THR A 70 3.93 0.72 8.71
C THR A 70 3.35 1.59 7.60
N GLU A 71 2.41 2.47 7.92
CA GLU A 71 1.80 3.38 6.95
C GLU A 71 2.79 4.43 6.44
N LEU A 72 3.70 4.93 7.28
CA LEU A 72 4.78 5.83 6.85
C LEU A 72 5.64 5.19 5.77
N VAL A 73 6.13 3.97 6.01
CA VAL A 73 6.97 3.24 5.05
C VAL A 73 6.22 3.00 3.75
N ILE A 74 4.96 2.57 3.84
CA ILE A 74 4.14 2.31 2.65
C ILE A 74 3.92 3.59 1.84
N LEU A 75 3.55 4.70 2.48
CA LEU A 75 3.37 5.98 1.79
C LEU A 75 4.66 6.44 1.11
N ARG A 76 5.81 6.33 1.80
CA ARG A 76 7.09 6.73 1.22
C ARG A 76 7.46 5.88 0.02
N VAL A 77 7.37 4.56 0.14
CA VAL A 77 7.71 3.64 -0.95
C VAL A 77 6.75 3.82 -2.12
N ALA A 78 5.44 3.89 -1.86
CA ALA A 78 4.45 4.11 -2.91
C ALA A 78 4.69 5.43 -3.65
N HIS A 79 5.06 6.50 -2.94
CA HIS A 79 5.44 7.77 -3.56
C HIS A 79 6.70 7.65 -4.42
N LEU A 80 7.77 7.06 -3.88
CA LEU A 80 9.03 6.84 -4.61
C LEU A 80 8.87 5.95 -5.84
N ARG A 81 7.86 5.08 -5.86
CA ARG A 81 7.55 4.19 -6.99
C ARG A 81 6.44 4.73 -7.90
N SER A 82 5.94 5.95 -7.65
CA SER A 82 4.81 6.54 -8.37
C SER A 82 3.58 5.62 -8.41
N CYS A 83 3.33 4.88 -7.32
CA CYS A 83 2.29 3.87 -7.24
C CYS A 83 0.98 4.48 -6.71
N GLU A 84 0.19 5.07 -7.60
CA GLU A 84 -1.07 5.72 -7.21
C GLU A 84 -2.08 4.73 -6.62
N TYR A 85 -2.06 3.47 -7.07
CA TYR A 85 -2.94 2.42 -6.53
C TYR A 85 -2.76 2.23 -5.02
N GLU A 86 -1.53 2.17 -4.54
CA GLU A 86 -1.25 2.04 -3.11
C GLU A 86 -1.50 3.36 -2.36
N LEU A 87 -1.08 4.50 -2.94
CA LEU A 87 -1.29 5.82 -2.35
C LEU A 87 -2.77 6.11 -2.08
N GLN A 88 -3.67 5.72 -2.99
CA GLN A 88 -5.11 5.93 -2.83
C GLN A 88 -5.64 5.32 -1.52
N HIS A 89 -5.27 4.07 -1.22
CA HIS A 89 -5.75 3.36 -0.04
C HIS A 89 -5.01 3.82 1.22
N HIS A 90 -3.69 3.94 1.13
CA HIS A 90 -2.83 4.16 2.28
C HIS A 90 -2.89 5.59 2.80
N ARG A 91 -3.15 6.61 1.98
CA ARG A 91 -3.33 7.99 2.49
C ARG A 91 -4.41 8.08 3.56
N ARG A 92 -5.53 7.36 3.39
CA ARG A 92 -6.62 7.36 4.37
C ARG A 92 -6.29 6.50 5.60
N MET A 93 -5.67 5.35 5.41
CA MET A 93 -5.27 4.48 6.52
C MET A 93 -4.20 5.13 7.39
N ALA A 94 -3.24 5.82 6.76
CA ALA A 94 -2.22 6.63 7.41
C ALA A 94 -2.85 7.76 8.26
N ARG A 95 -3.85 8.48 7.75
CA ARG A 95 -4.58 9.49 8.55
C ARG A 95 -5.23 8.88 9.78
N ALA A 96 -5.87 7.71 9.63
CA ALA A 96 -6.47 7.00 10.76
C ALA A 96 -5.43 6.50 11.78
N ALA A 97 -4.16 6.34 11.37
CA ALA A 97 -3.05 5.97 12.22
C ALA A 97 -2.29 7.17 12.82
N GLY A 98 -2.70 8.41 12.53
CA GLY A 98 -2.08 9.64 13.07
C GLY A 98 -1.18 10.41 12.10
N LEU A 99 -1.00 9.94 10.86
CA LEU A 99 -0.26 10.66 9.81
C LEU A 99 -1.21 11.58 9.05
N ASP A 100 -1.42 12.79 9.56
CA ASP A 100 -2.28 13.80 8.93
C ASP A 100 -1.75 14.27 7.56
N ALA A 101 -2.53 15.12 6.87
CA ALA A 101 -2.18 15.56 5.51
C ALA A 101 -0.84 16.32 5.47
N GLN A 102 -0.54 17.12 6.50
CA GLN A 102 0.71 17.86 6.59
C GLN A 102 1.91 16.93 6.75
N THR A 103 1.80 15.96 7.66
CA THR A 103 2.83 14.94 7.88
C THR A 103 3.07 14.12 6.62
N GLN A 104 2.01 13.76 5.89
CA GLN A 104 2.15 13.06 4.60
C GLN A 104 2.87 13.91 3.55
N ALA A 105 2.59 15.22 3.48
CA ALA A 105 3.31 16.12 2.59
C ALA A 105 4.81 16.16 2.92
N THR A 106 5.17 16.18 4.21
CA THR A 106 6.57 16.07 4.66
C THR A 106 7.21 14.73 4.27
N ILE A 107 6.49 13.61 4.41
CA ILE A 107 6.98 12.28 3.98
C ILE A 107 7.28 12.26 2.48
N PHE A 108 6.46 12.92 1.67
CA PHE A 108 6.67 13.00 0.21
C PHE A 108 7.83 13.94 -0.14
N ALA A 109 7.92 15.10 0.52
CA ALA A 109 8.96 16.09 0.27
C ALA A 109 10.37 15.63 0.72
N TRP A 110 10.49 14.68 1.64
CA TRP A 110 11.79 14.19 2.09
C TRP A 110 12.68 13.68 0.92
N PRO A 111 14.00 13.94 0.91
CA PRO A 111 14.78 14.67 1.92
C PRO A 111 14.67 16.20 1.84
N ASP A 112 14.06 16.73 0.78
CA ASP A 112 13.97 18.16 0.46
C ASP A 112 12.75 18.84 1.11
N VAL A 113 12.55 18.60 2.41
CA VAL A 113 11.43 19.21 3.15
C VAL A 113 11.60 20.74 3.14
N PRO A 114 10.61 21.52 2.65
CA PRO A 114 10.71 22.99 2.63
C PRO A 114 10.93 23.53 4.06
N GLY A 115 12.03 24.26 4.26
CA GLY A 115 12.44 24.78 5.56
C GLY A 115 13.42 23.88 6.35
N ALA A 116 13.74 22.68 5.85
CA ALA A 116 14.83 21.87 6.40
C ALA A 116 16.17 22.34 5.82
N THR A 117 16.93 23.11 6.60
CA THR A 117 18.27 23.59 6.21
C THR A 117 19.31 22.48 6.39
N GLY A 118 19.73 21.81 5.31
CA GLY A 118 21.00 21.06 5.24
C GLY A 118 21.12 19.78 6.10
N PRO A 119 22.18 18.97 5.91
CA PRO A 119 22.05 17.52 5.94
C PRO A 119 22.08 16.95 7.37
N GLY A 120 20.89 16.68 7.91
CA GLY A 120 20.71 15.68 8.95
C GLY A 120 20.94 14.28 8.38
N ARG A 121 22.21 13.94 8.11
CA ARG A 121 22.67 12.58 7.83
C ARG A 121 22.15 11.72 8.99
N TYR A 122 21.14 10.88 8.75
CA TYR A 122 20.77 9.85 9.71
C TYR A 122 21.94 8.87 9.76
N SER A 123 22.92 9.20 10.61
CA SER A 123 23.91 8.25 11.08
C SER A 123 23.10 7.19 11.78
N ALA A 124 22.93 6.05 11.13
CA ALA A 124 22.62 4.80 11.80
C ALA A 124 23.79 4.53 12.75
N ARG A 125 23.81 5.24 13.89
CA ARG A 125 24.60 4.87 15.04
C ARG A 125 23.90 3.65 15.60
N GLY A 126 24.24 2.49 15.03
CA GLY A 126 23.95 1.22 15.63
C GLY A 126 24.41 1.29 17.08
N SER A 127 23.47 1.18 18.01
CA SER A 127 23.79 0.96 19.40
C SER A 127 24.44 -0.41 19.47
N ARG A 128 25.76 -0.41 19.51
CA ARG A 128 26.49 -1.46 20.19
C ARG A 128 26.11 -1.32 21.67
N ARG A 129 25.44 -2.35 22.18
CA ARG A 129 25.46 -2.90 23.56
C ARG A 129 25.23 -1.92 24.73
N CYS A 130 24.24 -2.24 25.56
CA CYS A 130 24.52 -2.92 26.83
C CYS A 130 23.69 -4.21 26.84
#